data_AF-A0A8H4SHB3-F1
#
_entry.id   AF-A0A8H4SHB3-F1
#
_cell.length_a   1.000
_cell.length_b   1.000
_cell.length_c   1.000
_cell.angle_alpha   90.00
_cell.angle_beta   90.00
_cell.angle_gamma   90.00
#
_symmetry.space_group_name_H-M   'P 1'
#
loop_
_entity.id
_entity.type
_entity.pdbx_description
1 polymer ?
#
loop_
_entity_poly.entity_id
_entity_poly.type
_entity_poly.pdbx_seq_one_letter_code
_entity_poly.pdbx_strand_id
1 'polypeptide(L)'
;MFTVRWPSLPSLGLFSSSPTQAIDLPPVNVHETETAQDKPARAFKHLLKLNHVENSLFDCRNFPNQLIHLLSSSFLQGADADTLGRIYEEEVSDLVKWKGSPAEISTLDWRGHLGCRGFDRAFVDFFEDEMVHLGYDWKEVVAEYLFTGKEPMFDSIMACLGLPLIHLAPWRTPKHSKNEASYESKSLFAILDLVRKDKDLDGLFPTPGSDNLDTLFVSRNVVLLNHWKAWKIENPIEQFRESQELAAALLVGTAAVDSTGHYDWFFALNLATSHAFASASTSRNCGPEIKMDQIRNYDLNGKDWEWVAGKAVNGEFSSNVYFVKTTRALKELASTWGDSDSFFLKAAVRFVTEFKRWRGNFVGYEL
;
A
#
# COMPACT_ATOMS: atom_id res chain seq x y z
N MET A 1 26.87 4.74 17.72
CA MET A 1 25.96 5.88 17.98
C MET A 1 26.05 6.80 16.78
N PHE A 2 25.20 6.59 15.77
CA PHE A 2 25.12 7.50 14.62
C PHE A 2 23.79 8.24 14.72
N THR A 3 23.84 9.47 15.23
CA THR A 3 22.74 10.43 15.13
C THR A 3 22.63 10.85 13.67
N VAL A 4 21.68 10.26 12.95
CA VAL A 4 21.28 10.72 11.61
C VAL A 4 20.60 12.08 11.80
N ARG A 5 21.26 13.16 11.38
CA ARG A 5 20.60 14.45 11.19
C ARG A 5 19.95 14.41 9.81
N TRP A 6 18.63 14.26 9.78
CA TRP A 6 17.84 14.53 8.58
C TRP A 6 18.15 15.97 8.13
N PRO A 7 18.48 16.23 6.85
CA PRO A 7 18.52 17.59 6.34
C PRO A 7 17.17 18.24 6.67
N SER A 8 17.17 19.42 7.29
CA SER A 8 15.93 20.15 7.52
C SER A 8 15.20 20.28 6.19
N LEU A 9 14.10 19.54 6.03
CA LEU A 9 13.21 19.69 4.89
C LEU A 9 12.90 21.18 4.76
N PRO A 10 12.95 21.78 3.56
CA PRO A 10 12.43 23.12 3.37
C PRO A 10 11.03 23.11 3.97
N SER A 11 10.77 24.04 4.89
CA SER A 11 9.44 24.17 5.48
C SER A 11 8.44 24.33 4.34
N LEU A 12 7.73 23.25 4.00
CA LEU A 12 6.57 23.31 3.12
C LEU A 12 5.62 24.25 3.84
N GLY A 13 5.53 25.49 3.36
CA GLY A 13 4.72 26.57 3.93
C GLY A 13 3.23 26.33 3.70
N LEU A 14 2.74 25.18 4.13
CA LEU A 14 1.35 24.80 4.16
C LEU A 14 0.98 24.59 5.62
N PHE A 15 0.02 25.41 6.08
CA PHE A 15 -0.56 25.43 7.43
C PHE A 15 0.26 26.15 8.52
N SER A 16 -0.05 27.44 8.70
CA SER A 16 0.13 28.13 9.98
C SER A 16 -0.92 27.60 10.97
N SER A 17 -0.65 26.45 11.58
CA SER A 17 -1.20 26.03 12.85
C SER A 17 -0.06 25.50 13.71
N SER A 18 -0.19 25.60 15.03
CA SER A 18 0.80 25.25 16.06
C SER A 18 1.66 24.02 15.69
N PRO A 19 2.96 23.97 16.07
CA PRO A 19 3.88 22.92 15.64
C PRO A 19 3.27 21.56 15.96
N THR A 20 2.83 20.87 14.90
CA THR A 20 2.25 19.54 15.00
C THR A 20 3.40 18.63 15.42
N GLN A 21 3.35 18.14 16.65
CA GLN A 21 4.31 17.16 17.14
C GLN A 21 4.22 15.95 16.21
N ALA A 22 5.31 15.65 15.49
CA ALA A 22 5.37 14.47 14.63
C ALA A 22 5.06 13.22 15.47
N ILE A 23 4.25 12.32 14.94
CA ILE A 23 3.95 11.04 15.61
C ILE A 23 5.25 10.23 15.59
N ASP A 24 5.82 10.01 16.76
CA ASP A 24 7.01 9.17 16.91
C ASP A 24 6.58 7.70 16.89
N LEU A 25 6.73 7.07 15.73
CA LEU A 25 6.52 5.63 15.56
C LEU A 25 7.88 4.92 15.63
N PRO A 26 8.00 3.80 16.36
CA PRO A 26 9.24 3.05 16.38
C PRO A 26 9.59 2.60 14.97
N PRO A 27 10.88 2.69 14.56
CA PRO A 27 11.29 2.25 13.24
C PRO A 27 11.02 0.75 13.09
N VAL A 28 10.49 0.36 11.93
CA VAL A 28 10.35 -1.05 11.56
C VAL A 28 11.73 -1.68 11.49
N ASN A 29 11.82 -2.98 11.76
CA ASN A 29 13.08 -3.70 11.70
C ASN A 29 13.77 -3.51 10.34
N VAL A 30 15.04 -3.08 10.38
CA VAL A 30 15.83 -2.85 9.17
C VAL A 30 16.59 -4.12 8.84
N HIS A 31 16.30 -4.70 7.68
CA HIS A 31 16.96 -5.91 7.20
C HIS A 31 18.16 -5.54 6.33
N GLU A 32 19.35 -5.56 6.91
CA GLU A 32 20.61 -5.30 6.21
C GLU A 32 21.03 -6.50 5.36
N THR A 33 20.65 -6.50 4.09
CA THR A 33 20.93 -7.62 3.17
C THR A 33 22.26 -7.47 2.43
N GLU A 34 22.85 -6.27 2.38
CA GLU A 34 24.08 -6.04 1.63
C GLU A 34 25.28 -6.81 2.21
N THR A 35 25.35 -6.94 3.54
CA THR A 35 26.44 -7.61 4.26
C THR A 35 26.06 -8.98 4.83
N ALA A 36 24.83 -9.45 4.56
CA ALA A 36 24.29 -10.68 5.12
C ALA A 36 25.10 -11.92 4.71
N GLN A 37 25.34 -12.81 5.67
CA GLN A 37 26.14 -14.03 5.49
C GLN A 37 25.28 -15.27 5.24
N ASP A 38 24.02 -15.25 5.69
CA ASP A 38 23.12 -16.39 5.53
C ASP A 38 22.74 -16.63 4.06
N LYS A 39 22.45 -17.90 3.73
CA LYS A 39 22.15 -18.32 2.37
C LYS A 39 20.89 -17.62 1.82
N PRO A 40 19.76 -17.53 2.56
CA PRO A 40 18.55 -16.86 2.07
C PRO A 40 18.73 -15.39 1.72
N ALA A 41 19.39 -14.59 2.58
CA ALA A 41 19.58 -13.17 2.34
C ALA A 41 20.52 -12.90 1.16
N ARG A 42 21.56 -13.72 0.98
CA ARG A 42 22.43 -13.65 -0.21
C ARG A 42 21.67 -14.00 -1.49
N ALA A 43 20.83 -15.04 -1.45
CA ALA A 43 19.98 -15.40 -2.58
C ALA A 43 18.99 -14.28 -2.91
N PHE A 44 18.29 -13.74 -1.90
CA PHE A 44 17.38 -12.62 -2.05
C PHE A 44 18.05 -11.41 -2.70
N LYS A 45 19.20 -10.97 -2.17
CA LYS A 45 20.01 -9.88 -2.75
C LYS A 45 20.36 -10.16 -4.21
N HIS A 46 20.84 -11.37 -4.51
CA HIS A 46 21.21 -11.75 -5.86
C HIS A 46 20.03 -11.67 -6.82
N LEU A 47 18.87 -12.21 -6.45
CA LEU A 47 17.66 -12.21 -7.26
C LEU A 47 17.10 -10.81 -7.48
N LEU A 48 17.18 -9.92 -6.48
CA LEU A 48 16.81 -8.51 -6.66
C LEU A 48 17.70 -7.82 -7.70
N LYS A 49 19.02 -8.02 -7.62
CA LYS A 49 19.98 -7.46 -8.60
C LYS A 49 19.77 -8.06 -9.98
N LEU A 50 19.54 -9.37 -10.07
CA LEU A 50 19.27 -10.05 -11.33
C LEU A 50 17.99 -9.51 -11.98
N ASN A 51 16.90 -9.35 -11.20
CA ASN A 51 15.66 -8.76 -11.70
C ASN A 51 15.90 -7.34 -12.24
N HIS A 52 16.63 -6.51 -11.48
CA HIS A 52 16.94 -5.13 -11.88
C HIS A 52 17.77 -5.05 -13.16
N VAL A 53 18.74 -5.95 -13.35
CA VAL A 53 19.62 -5.96 -14.53
C VAL A 53 18.92 -6.50 -15.77
N GLU A 54 18.05 -7.51 -15.64
CA GLU A 54 17.47 -8.18 -16.80
C GLU A 54 16.09 -7.66 -17.21
N ASN A 55 15.26 -7.32 -16.22
CA ASN A 55 13.83 -7.10 -16.43
C ASN A 55 13.48 -5.62 -16.25
N SER A 56 12.60 -5.14 -17.13
CA SER A 56 12.04 -3.80 -17.07
C SER A 56 11.05 -3.63 -15.92
N LEU A 57 10.55 -2.40 -15.77
CA LEU A 57 9.58 -2.03 -14.75
C LEU A 57 8.19 -2.64 -14.96
N PHE A 58 7.93 -3.31 -16.09
CA PHE A 58 6.60 -3.81 -16.44
C PHE A 58 6.62 -5.26 -16.95
N ASP A 59 5.47 -5.94 -16.80
CA ASP A 59 5.20 -7.26 -17.37
C ASP A 59 4.59 -7.16 -18.78
N CYS A 60 4.38 -8.32 -19.41
CA CYS A 60 3.81 -8.41 -20.76
C CYS A 60 2.36 -7.89 -20.87
N ARG A 61 1.65 -7.73 -19.75
CA ARG A 61 0.29 -7.20 -19.64
C ARG A 61 0.28 -5.72 -19.26
N ASN A 62 1.45 -5.08 -19.20
CA ASN A 62 1.63 -3.69 -18.78
C ASN A 62 1.31 -3.44 -17.29
N PHE A 63 1.41 -4.46 -16.45
CA PHE A 63 1.41 -4.28 -14.99
C PHE A 63 2.82 -4.00 -14.48
N PRO A 64 2.97 -3.19 -13.41
CA PRO A 64 4.28 -2.97 -12.82
C PRO A 64 4.88 -4.29 -12.32
N ASN A 65 6.17 -4.48 -12.55
CA ASN A 65 6.94 -5.65 -12.12
C ASN A 65 6.80 -5.84 -10.60
N GLN A 66 6.00 -6.83 -10.20
CA GLN A 66 5.71 -7.11 -8.80
C GLN A 66 6.72 -8.07 -8.15
N LEU A 67 7.71 -8.58 -8.90
CA LEU A 67 8.61 -9.62 -8.44
C LEU A 67 9.42 -9.18 -7.21
N ILE A 68 9.85 -7.92 -7.18
CA ILE A 68 10.53 -7.35 -6.01
C ILE A 68 9.67 -7.43 -4.74
N HIS A 69 8.37 -7.17 -4.85
CA HIS A 69 7.46 -7.23 -3.72
C HIS A 69 7.20 -8.65 -3.27
N LEU A 70 7.06 -9.60 -4.21
CA LEU A 70 6.83 -11.00 -3.90
C LEU A 70 8.07 -11.62 -3.24
N LEU A 71 9.26 -11.41 -3.79
CA LEU A 71 10.52 -11.88 -3.21
C LEU A 71 10.75 -11.27 -1.81
N SER A 72 10.57 -9.96 -1.67
CA SER A 72 10.76 -9.29 -0.38
C SER A 72 9.77 -9.82 0.67
N SER A 73 8.50 -9.98 0.29
CA SER A 73 7.47 -10.44 1.22
C SER A 73 7.64 -11.92 1.58
N SER A 74 8.15 -12.73 0.66
CA SER A 74 8.47 -14.15 0.92
C SER A 74 9.69 -14.29 1.82
N PHE A 75 10.76 -13.53 1.55
CA PHE A 75 11.96 -13.49 2.38
C PHE A 75 11.66 -13.09 3.82
N LEU A 76 10.87 -12.02 4.02
CA LEU A 76 10.45 -11.57 5.35
C LEU A 76 9.50 -12.54 6.08
N GLN A 77 8.88 -13.46 5.33
CA GLN A 77 8.11 -14.57 5.87
C GLN A 77 8.96 -15.82 6.11
N GLY A 78 10.27 -15.77 5.88
CA GLY A 78 11.18 -16.87 6.16
C GLY A 78 11.37 -17.86 5.01
N ALA A 79 11.06 -17.46 3.77
CA ALA A 79 11.40 -18.25 2.59
C ALA A 79 12.92 -18.51 2.54
N ASP A 80 13.29 -19.76 2.29
CA ASP A 80 14.68 -20.12 2.07
C ASP A 80 15.15 -19.78 0.65
N ALA A 81 16.45 -19.97 0.39
CA ALA A 81 17.04 -19.65 -0.89
C ALA A 81 16.43 -20.42 -2.07
N ASP A 82 16.01 -21.67 -1.84
CA ASP A 82 15.51 -22.54 -2.90
C ASP A 82 14.06 -22.14 -3.25
N THR A 83 13.26 -21.79 -2.23
CA THR A 83 11.92 -21.21 -2.39
C THR A 83 11.96 -19.88 -3.13
N LEU A 84 12.89 -18.99 -2.78
CA LEU A 84 13.08 -17.71 -3.47
C LEU A 84 13.49 -17.90 -4.93
N GLY A 85 14.37 -18.87 -5.21
CA GLY A 85 14.77 -19.22 -6.58
C GLY A 85 13.59 -19.71 -7.41
N ARG A 86 12.78 -20.62 -6.86
CA ARG A 86 11.56 -21.12 -7.52
C ARG A 86 10.57 -19.98 -7.85
N ILE A 87 10.30 -19.09 -6.89
CA ILE A 87 9.44 -17.92 -7.10
C ILE A 87 9.98 -17.04 -8.24
N TYR A 88 11.28 -16.79 -8.28
CA TYR A 88 11.89 -16.01 -9.34
C TYR A 88 11.71 -16.66 -10.72
N GLU A 89 11.99 -17.96 -10.82
CA GLU A 89 11.89 -18.71 -12.09
C GLU A 89 10.46 -18.77 -12.62
N GLU A 90 9.46 -18.91 -11.75
CA GLU A 90 8.04 -18.93 -12.11
C GLU A 90 7.56 -17.57 -12.65
N GLU A 91 7.97 -16.47 -12.03
CA GLU A 91 7.44 -15.13 -12.34
C GLU A 91 8.22 -14.39 -13.44
N VAL A 92 9.50 -14.71 -13.62
CA VAL A 92 10.36 -14.00 -14.59
C VAL A 92 9.92 -14.19 -16.04
N SER A 93 9.19 -15.27 -16.35
CA SER A 93 8.72 -15.54 -17.72
C SER A 93 7.73 -14.51 -18.24
N ASP A 94 6.97 -13.87 -17.34
CA ASP A 94 5.94 -12.89 -17.70
C ASP A 94 6.51 -11.47 -17.82
N LEU A 95 7.76 -11.25 -17.41
CA LEU A 95 8.40 -9.94 -17.37
C LEU A 95 8.98 -9.52 -18.73
N VAL A 96 8.85 -8.25 -19.05
CA VAL A 96 9.47 -7.66 -20.25
C VAL A 96 10.92 -7.35 -19.95
N LYS A 97 11.86 -7.84 -20.77
CA LYS A 97 13.28 -7.50 -20.69
C LYS A 97 13.52 -6.04 -21.06
N TRP A 98 14.61 -5.45 -20.54
CA TRP A 98 14.99 -4.08 -20.88
C TRP A 98 15.11 -3.85 -22.39
N LYS A 99 14.63 -2.68 -22.83
CA LYS A 99 14.81 -2.17 -24.20
C LYS A 99 15.70 -0.94 -24.12
N GLY A 100 16.57 -0.77 -25.10
CA GLY A 100 17.42 0.42 -25.19
C GLY A 100 16.58 1.69 -25.31
N SER A 101 17.00 2.74 -24.60
CA SER A 101 16.34 4.04 -24.69
C SER A 101 16.64 4.72 -26.02
N PRO A 102 15.68 5.47 -26.61
CA PRO A 102 15.93 6.29 -27.81
C PRO A 102 17.03 7.34 -27.63
N ALA A 103 17.20 7.85 -26.41
CA ALA A 103 18.22 8.83 -26.04
C ALA A 103 18.50 8.78 -24.53
N GLU A 104 19.63 9.38 -24.13
CA GLU A 104 19.98 9.60 -22.72
C GLU A 104 19.12 10.72 -22.11
N ILE A 105 19.00 10.70 -20.78
CA ILE A 105 18.29 11.71 -19.99
C ILE A 105 19.33 12.52 -19.20
N SER A 106 19.10 13.81 -19.05
CA SER A 106 19.95 14.71 -18.26
C SER A 106 19.18 15.40 -17.14
N THR A 107 19.91 16.06 -16.24
CA THR A 107 19.33 16.87 -15.16
C THR A 107 18.48 18.05 -15.65
N LEU A 108 18.60 18.44 -16.93
CA LEU A 108 17.86 19.54 -17.54
C LEU A 108 16.49 19.13 -18.13
N ASP A 109 16.36 17.89 -18.59
CA ASP A 109 15.21 17.43 -19.40
C ASP A 109 14.48 16.21 -18.83
N TRP A 110 15.00 15.55 -17.79
CA TRP A 110 14.40 14.33 -17.21
C TRP A 110 12.91 14.42 -16.90
N ARG A 111 12.42 15.58 -16.42
CA ARG A 111 10.99 15.78 -16.14
C ARG A 111 10.12 15.67 -17.40
N GLY A 112 10.63 16.03 -18.56
CA GLY A 112 9.93 15.93 -19.84
C GLY A 112 9.74 14.49 -20.34
N HIS A 113 10.49 13.53 -19.77
CA HIS A 113 10.45 12.13 -20.15
C HIS A 113 9.64 11.26 -19.16
N LEU A 114 9.09 11.84 -18.09
CA LEU A 114 8.25 11.10 -17.13
C LEU A 114 7.04 10.46 -17.83
N GLY A 115 6.79 9.19 -17.52
CA GLY A 115 5.71 8.40 -18.13
C GLY A 115 5.98 7.90 -19.55
N CYS A 116 7.07 8.33 -20.19
CA CYS A 116 7.42 7.88 -21.53
C CYS A 116 8.14 6.52 -21.47
N ARG A 117 7.41 5.41 -21.65
CA ARG A 117 7.96 4.03 -21.53
C ARG A 117 9.20 3.72 -22.37
N GLY A 118 9.41 4.44 -23.48
CA GLY A 118 10.63 4.31 -24.28
C GLY A 118 11.90 4.68 -23.50
N PHE A 119 11.78 5.51 -22.47
CA PHE A 119 12.87 6.08 -21.69
C PHE A 119 13.13 5.36 -20.36
N ASP A 120 12.39 4.28 -20.04
CA ASP A 120 12.53 3.58 -18.75
C ASP A 120 13.98 3.17 -18.45
N ARG A 121 14.71 2.68 -19.47
CA ARG A 121 16.12 2.31 -19.29
C ARG A 121 17.02 3.53 -19.07
N ALA A 122 16.77 4.65 -19.75
CA ALA A 122 17.54 5.87 -19.55
C ALA A 122 17.32 6.47 -18.15
N PHE A 123 16.16 6.26 -17.53
CA PHE A 123 15.97 6.61 -16.12
C PHE A 123 16.82 5.76 -15.18
N VAL A 124 17.04 4.48 -15.49
CA VAL A 124 17.97 3.64 -14.72
C VAL A 124 19.38 4.20 -14.81
N ASP A 125 19.86 4.45 -16.03
CA ASP A 125 21.21 4.99 -16.25
C ASP A 125 21.37 6.37 -15.58
N PHE A 126 20.36 7.24 -15.72
CA PHE A 126 20.32 8.55 -15.06
C PHE A 126 20.42 8.45 -13.53
N PHE A 127 19.63 7.60 -12.88
CA PHE A 127 19.70 7.47 -11.42
C PHE A 127 20.96 6.74 -10.94
N GLU A 128 21.57 5.88 -11.76
CA GLU A 128 22.90 5.32 -11.48
C GLU A 128 23.97 6.42 -11.46
N ASP A 129 23.93 7.36 -12.41
CA ASP A 129 24.82 8.52 -12.44
C ASP A 129 24.57 9.48 -11.26
N GLU A 130 23.31 9.75 -10.91
CA GLU A 130 22.96 10.61 -9.77
C GLU A 130 23.37 9.99 -8.42
N MET A 131 23.30 8.66 -8.30
CA MET A 131 23.87 7.95 -7.16
C MET A 131 25.37 8.20 -7.05
N VAL A 132 26.13 8.22 -8.16
CA VAL A 132 27.56 8.57 -8.13
C VAL A 132 27.76 10.04 -7.75
N HIS A 133 26.96 10.94 -8.33
CA HIS A 133 27.07 12.38 -8.09
C HIS A 133 26.87 12.75 -6.60
N LEU A 134 25.91 12.10 -5.95
CA LEU A 134 25.56 12.30 -4.54
C LEU A 134 26.26 11.29 -3.61
N GLY A 135 27.42 10.75 -4.01
CA GLY A 135 28.29 9.97 -3.13
C GLY A 135 27.67 8.64 -2.64
N TYR A 136 26.77 8.06 -3.42
CA TYR A 136 25.95 6.89 -3.11
C TYR A 136 24.99 7.08 -1.92
N ASP A 137 24.68 8.32 -1.54
CA ASP A 137 23.60 8.59 -0.57
C ASP A 137 22.24 8.59 -1.27
N TRP A 138 21.61 7.41 -1.30
CA TRP A 138 20.29 7.25 -1.91
C TRP A 138 19.22 8.15 -1.27
N LYS A 139 19.38 8.56 0.00
CA LYS A 139 18.41 9.43 0.67
C LYS A 139 18.48 10.83 0.12
N GLU A 140 19.68 11.31 -0.21
CA GLU A 140 19.87 12.61 -0.85
C GLU A 140 19.32 12.61 -2.27
N VAL A 141 19.57 11.55 -3.05
CA VAL A 141 18.97 11.37 -4.39
C VAL A 141 17.43 11.41 -4.30
N VAL A 142 16.84 10.65 -3.37
CA VAL A 142 15.39 10.67 -3.17
C VAL A 142 14.91 12.05 -2.71
N ALA A 143 15.61 12.70 -1.78
CA ALA A 143 15.26 14.03 -1.30
C ALA A 143 15.21 15.05 -2.46
N GLU A 144 16.26 15.08 -3.28
CA GLU A 144 16.42 15.98 -4.41
C GLU A 144 15.34 15.73 -5.48
N TYR A 145 15.23 14.50 -5.96
CA TYR A 145 14.37 14.23 -7.12
C TYR A 145 12.89 14.07 -6.78
N LEU A 146 12.57 13.59 -5.58
CA LEU A 146 11.19 13.32 -5.19
C LEU A 146 10.50 14.54 -4.58
N PHE A 147 11.19 15.31 -3.75
CA PHE A 147 10.57 16.37 -2.93
C PHE A 147 10.84 17.79 -3.41
N THR A 148 11.80 18.01 -4.32
CA THR A 148 12.13 19.34 -4.80
C THR A 148 11.47 19.68 -6.14
N GLY A 149 11.49 20.98 -6.47
CA GLY A 149 10.95 21.53 -7.70
C GLY A 149 9.60 22.21 -7.51
N LYS A 150 9.10 22.80 -8.60
CA LYS A 150 7.80 23.49 -8.62
C LYS A 150 6.62 22.52 -8.52
N GLU A 151 6.80 21.31 -9.05
CA GLU A 151 5.84 20.21 -9.05
C GLU A 151 6.59 18.95 -8.56
N PRO A 152 6.70 18.75 -7.23
CA PRO A 152 7.38 17.60 -6.66
C PRO A 152 6.74 16.29 -7.11
N MET A 153 7.56 15.29 -7.48
CA MET A 153 7.05 13.96 -7.82
C MET A 153 6.34 13.30 -6.63
N PHE A 154 6.71 13.67 -5.40
CA PHE A 154 6.04 13.25 -4.19
C PHE A 154 4.53 13.49 -4.24
N ASP A 155 4.07 14.62 -4.81
CA ASP A 155 2.65 14.93 -4.91
C ASP A 155 1.92 13.91 -5.80
N SER A 156 2.56 13.44 -6.88
CA SER A 156 2.05 12.40 -7.78
C SER A 156 2.09 11.01 -7.15
N ILE A 157 3.16 10.67 -6.41
CA ILE A 157 3.23 9.39 -5.68
C ILE A 157 2.18 9.35 -4.58
N MET A 158 2.02 10.45 -3.85
CA MET A 158 0.95 10.60 -2.88
C MET A 158 -0.39 10.54 -3.59
N ALA A 159 -0.56 11.13 -4.78
CA ALA A 159 -1.75 10.94 -5.62
C ALA A 159 -2.05 9.46 -5.85
N CYS A 160 -1.09 8.64 -6.28
CA CYS A 160 -1.30 7.22 -6.54
C CYS A 160 -1.50 6.35 -5.28
N LEU A 161 -0.65 6.50 -4.24
CA LEU A 161 -0.74 5.72 -2.99
C LEU A 161 -1.91 6.18 -2.12
N GLY A 162 -2.16 7.48 -2.17
CA GLY A 162 -3.30 8.14 -1.58
C GLY A 162 -4.44 8.30 -2.56
N LEU A 163 -4.58 7.57 -3.68
CA LEU A 163 -5.81 7.65 -4.51
C LEU A 163 -7.06 7.46 -3.63
N PRO A 164 -7.08 6.52 -2.65
CA PRO A 164 -8.13 6.46 -1.62
C PRO A 164 -8.33 7.75 -0.78
N LEU A 165 -7.27 8.55 -0.58
CA LEU A 165 -7.20 9.76 0.26
C LEU A 165 -7.31 11.10 -0.52
N ILE A 166 -6.81 11.17 -1.74
CA ILE A 166 -6.65 12.38 -2.57
C ILE A 166 -7.89 12.68 -3.38
N HIS A 167 -8.69 11.66 -3.66
CA HIS A 167 -10.06 11.91 -4.03
C HIS A 167 -10.91 12.51 -2.90
N LEU A 168 -10.42 12.52 -1.65
CA LEU A 168 -11.04 13.17 -0.49
C LEU A 168 -10.34 14.47 -0.07
N ALA A 169 -9.09 14.72 -0.51
CA ALA A 169 -8.42 15.99 -0.30
C ALA A 169 -9.03 17.05 -1.24
N PRO A 170 -9.45 18.22 -0.74
CA PRO A 170 -10.13 19.21 -1.56
C PRO A 170 -9.16 19.94 -2.48
N TRP A 171 -8.67 19.29 -3.53
CA TRP A 171 -7.93 19.97 -4.61
C TRP A 171 -8.80 21.02 -5.33
N ARG A 172 -10.14 20.94 -5.16
CA ARG A 172 -11.10 22.00 -5.47
C ARG A 172 -12.07 22.25 -4.31
N THR A 173 -11.60 22.70 -3.15
CA THR A 173 -12.45 23.62 -2.40
C THR A 173 -12.34 24.99 -3.06
N PRO A 174 -13.43 25.58 -3.59
CA PRO A 174 -13.50 27.02 -3.68
C PRO A 174 -13.11 27.58 -2.31
N LYS A 175 -12.34 28.66 -2.26
CA LYS A 175 -11.83 29.28 -1.02
C LYS A 175 -12.90 29.67 0.04
N HIS A 176 -14.17 29.29 -0.16
CA HIS A 176 -15.32 29.62 0.68
C HIS A 176 -16.38 28.51 0.75
N SER A 177 -16.10 27.31 1.29
CA SER A 177 -17.18 26.45 1.81
C SER A 177 -17.08 26.31 3.34
N LYS A 178 -17.76 27.24 4.03
CA LYS A 178 -17.99 27.25 5.48
C LYS A 178 -19.01 26.17 5.92
N ASN A 179 -18.98 24.99 5.33
CA ASN A 179 -19.87 23.91 5.78
C ASN A 179 -19.08 23.05 6.76
N GLU A 180 -19.32 23.30 8.05
CA GLU A 180 -19.02 22.39 9.16
C GLU A 180 -19.74 21.06 8.95
N ALA A 181 -19.15 19.96 9.43
CA ALA A 181 -19.78 18.64 9.31
C ALA A 181 -21.09 18.60 10.09
N SER A 182 -22.07 17.84 9.61
CA SER A 182 -23.37 17.71 10.29
C SER A 182 -23.30 16.93 11.61
N TYR A 183 -22.17 16.25 11.87
CA TYR A 183 -21.91 15.53 13.10
C TYR A 183 -20.39 15.45 13.35
N GLU A 184 -20.02 14.98 14.54
CA GLU A 184 -18.63 14.71 14.91
C GLU A 184 -18.50 13.31 15.50
N SER A 185 -17.40 12.63 15.19
CA SER A 185 -17.07 11.31 15.73
C SER A 185 -15.55 11.16 15.87
N LYS A 186 -15.14 10.47 16.93
CA LYS A 186 -13.75 10.08 17.16
C LYS A 186 -13.44 8.69 16.62
N SER A 187 -14.47 7.88 16.36
CA SER A 187 -14.32 6.51 15.86
C SER A 187 -14.61 6.44 14.36
N LEU A 188 -13.65 5.89 13.62
CA LEU A 188 -13.78 5.65 12.18
C LEU A 188 -14.83 4.56 11.88
N PHE A 189 -14.98 3.58 12.77
CA PHE A 189 -16.04 2.58 12.67
C PHE A 189 -17.43 3.21 12.71
N ALA A 190 -17.65 4.14 13.65
CA ALA A 190 -18.93 4.84 13.75
C ALA A 190 -19.21 5.69 12.50
N ILE A 191 -18.18 6.31 11.93
CA ILE A 191 -18.30 7.09 10.68
C ILE A 191 -18.66 6.17 9.52
N LEU A 192 -17.98 5.04 9.34
CA LEU A 192 -18.31 4.10 8.27
C LEU A 192 -19.70 3.48 8.45
N ASP A 193 -20.14 3.25 9.68
CA ASP A 193 -21.51 2.80 9.93
C ASP A 193 -22.56 3.85 9.57
N LEU A 194 -22.25 5.14 9.72
CA LEU A 194 -23.09 6.25 9.29
C LEU A 194 -23.07 6.41 7.76
N VAL A 195 -21.91 6.31 7.12
CA VAL A 195 -21.77 6.24 5.65
C VAL A 195 -22.59 5.06 5.11
N ARG A 196 -22.57 3.93 5.82
CA ARG A 196 -23.40 2.75 5.54
C ARG A 196 -24.87 2.93 5.91
N LYS A 197 -25.31 4.03 6.50
CA LYS A 197 -26.75 4.27 6.73
C LYS A 197 -27.24 5.48 5.96
N ASP A 198 -26.34 6.17 5.27
CA ASP A 198 -26.66 7.33 4.48
C ASP A 198 -27.37 6.91 3.19
N LYS A 199 -28.61 7.37 3.07
CA LYS A 199 -29.50 7.07 1.93
C LYS A 199 -29.04 7.80 0.66
N ASP A 200 -28.29 8.89 0.78
CA ASP A 200 -27.77 9.63 -0.37
C ASP A 200 -26.70 8.83 -1.14
N LEU A 201 -26.17 7.79 -0.50
CA LEU A 201 -25.19 6.86 -1.05
C LEU A 201 -25.80 5.52 -1.51
N ASP A 202 -27.12 5.36 -1.42
CA ASP A 202 -27.80 4.11 -1.82
C ASP A 202 -27.96 4.02 -3.35
N GLY A 203 -27.79 2.81 -3.90
CA GLY A 203 -28.15 2.49 -5.29
C GLY A 203 -27.24 3.09 -6.38
N LEU A 204 -26.03 3.56 -6.01
CA LEU A 204 -25.16 4.30 -6.93
C LEU A 204 -24.49 3.44 -8.01
N PHE A 205 -24.23 2.16 -7.76
CA PHE A 205 -23.42 1.32 -8.66
C PHE A 205 -24.09 -0.01 -9.01
N PRO A 206 -24.11 -0.43 -10.29
CA PRO A 206 -24.71 -1.71 -10.65
C PRO A 206 -23.88 -2.91 -10.14
N THR A 207 -22.56 -2.74 -10.00
CA THR A 207 -21.64 -3.80 -9.53
C THR A 207 -20.54 -3.20 -8.65
N PRO A 208 -19.97 -3.97 -7.69
CA PRO A 208 -18.81 -3.53 -6.90
C PRO A 208 -17.53 -3.45 -7.74
N GLY A 209 -16.65 -2.50 -7.42
CA GLY A 209 -15.36 -2.33 -8.10
C GLY A 209 -14.74 -0.94 -7.89
N SER A 210 -13.46 -0.81 -8.20
CA SER A 210 -12.69 0.45 -8.16
C SER A 210 -13.23 1.51 -9.13
N ASP A 211 -13.80 1.08 -10.24
CA ASP A 211 -14.31 1.97 -11.31
C ASP A 211 -15.46 2.88 -10.84
N ASN A 212 -16.06 2.54 -9.70
CA ASN A 212 -17.11 3.32 -9.07
C ASN A 212 -16.59 4.58 -8.36
N LEU A 213 -15.28 4.65 -8.08
CA LEU A 213 -14.68 5.77 -7.35
C LEU A 213 -14.90 7.10 -8.08
N ASP A 214 -14.60 7.17 -9.37
CA ASP A 214 -14.78 8.39 -10.16
C ASP A 214 -16.23 8.88 -10.14
N THR A 215 -17.19 7.97 -10.31
CA THR A 215 -18.61 8.30 -10.26
C THR A 215 -19.01 8.80 -8.87
N LEU A 216 -18.50 8.19 -7.80
CA LEU A 216 -18.76 8.59 -6.42
C LEU A 216 -18.26 10.02 -6.16
N PHE A 217 -17.05 10.35 -6.62
CA PHE A 217 -16.45 11.68 -6.43
C PHE A 217 -17.12 12.74 -7.31
N VAL A 218 -17.53 12.40 -8.53
CA VAL A 218 -18.25 13.38 -9.37
C VAL A 218 -19.65 13.64 -8.82
N SER A 219 -20.37 12.60 -8.40
CA SER A 219 -21.81 12.71 -8.09
C SER A 219 -22.15 12.95 -6.62
N ARG A 220 -21.28 12.56 -5.68
CA ARG A 220 -21.57 12.52 -4.23
C ARG A 220 -20.42 12.99 -3.33
N ASN A 221 -19.41 13.68 -3.87
CA ASN A 221 -18.28 14.19 -3.08
C ASN A 221 -18.69 15.07 -1.89
N VAL A 222 -19.76 15.87 -2.01
CA VAL A 222 -20.25 16.69 -0.89
C VAL A 222 -20.68 15.83 0.32
N VAL A 223 -21.34 14.70 0.07
CA VAL A 223 -21.78 13.77 1.11
C VAL A 223 -20.59 13.06 1.74
N LEU A 224 -19.63 12.59 0.91
CA LEU A 224 -18.40 11.98 1.40
C LEU A 224 -17.56 12.95 2.26
N LEU A 225 -17.41 14.20 1.81
CA LEU A 225 -16.69 15.23 2.54
C LEU A 225 -17.35 15.55 3.88
N ASN A 226 -18.68 15.47 3.98
CA ASN A 226 -19.39 15.65 5.24
C ASN A 226 -18.99 14.57 6.26
N HIS A 227 -19.00 13.30 5.86
CA HIS A 227 -18.58 12.19 6.73
C HIS A 227 -17.09 12.23 7.08
N TRP A 228 -16.24 12.64 6.14
CA TRP A 228 -14.81 12.80 6.38
C TRP A 228 -14.52 13.91 7.38
N LYS A 229 -15.12 15.09 7.18
CA LYS A 229 -14.96 16.24 8.09
C LYS A 229 -15.52 15.98 9.49
N ALA A 230 -16.40 14.99 9.64
CA ALA A 230 -16.90 14.58 10.94
C ALA A 230 -15.84 13.86 11.78
N TRP A 231 -14.75 13.36 11.18
CA TRP A 231 -13.69 12.68 11.92
C TRP A 231 -12.83 13.67 12.71
N LYS A 232 -12.89 13.55 14.04
CA LYS A 232 -12.06 14.34 14.95
C LYS A 232 -10.89 13.50 15.42
N ILE A 233 -9.69 13.90 15.02
CA ILE A 233 -8.45 13.28 15.47
C ILE A 233 -8.04 13.94 16.78
N GLU A 234 -8.20 13.22 17.89
CA GLU A 234 -7.78 13.64 19.23
C GLU A 234 -6.60 12.80 19.74
N ASN A 235 -6.59 11.50 19.43
CA ASN A 235 -5.50 10.58 19.72
C ASN A 235 -5.00 9.95 18.39
N PRO A 236 -4.07 10.62 17.69
CA PRO A 236 -3.63 10.18 16.37
C PRO A 236 -3.09 8.74 16.34
N ILE A 237 -2.45 8.28 17.41
CA ILE A 237 -1.85 6.94 17.47
C ILE A 237 -2.95 5.87 17.55
N GLU A 238 -3.87 6.02 18.50
CA GLU A 238 -4.98 5.08 18.66
C GLU A 238 -5.90 5.07 17.43
N GLN A 239 -6.20 6.25 16.88
CA GLN A 239 -7.06 6.38 15.71
C GLN A 239 -6.39 5.92 14.42
N PHE A 240 -5.06 6.00 14.34
CA PHE A 240 -4.31 5.40 13.24
C PHE A 240 -4.33 3.87 13.31
N ARG A 241 -4.10 3.29 14.50
CA ARG A 241 -4.30 1.86 14.74
C ARG A 241 -5.72 1.41 14.38
N GLU A 242 -6.74 2.16 14.82
CA GLU A 242 -8.16 1.89 14.52
C GLU A 242 -8.40 1.80 13.00
N SER A 243 -7.76 2.67 12.20
CA SER A 243 -7.88 2.64 10.74
C SER A 243 -7.31 1.38 10.10
N GLN A 244 -6.24 0.81 10.68
CA GLN A 244 -5.62 -0.41 10.16
C GLN A 244 -6.35 -1.67 10.63
N GLU A 245 -6.89 -1.68 11.86
CA GLU A 245 -7.83 -2.71 12.33
C GLU A 245 -9.08 -2.74 11.46
N LEU A 246 -9.58 -1.57 11.06
CA LEU A 246 -10.70 -1.44 10.14
C LEU A 246 -10.37 -1.97 8.73
N ALA A 247 -9.18 -1.67 8.21
CA ALA A 247 -8.73 -2.21 6.93
C ALA A 247 -8.68 -3.76 6.95
N ALA A 248 -8.20 -4.35 8.05
CA ALA A 248 -8.18 -5.80 8.24
C ALA A 248 -9.60 -6.38 8.35
N ALA A 249 -10.49 -5.70 9.07
CA ALA A 249 -11.90 -6.09 9.20
C ALA A 249 -12.66 -6.02 7.87
N LEU A 250 -12.42 -4.98 7.07
CA LEU A 250 -12.99 -4.85 5.73
C LEU A 250 -12.52 -6.00 4.83
N LEU A 251 -11.22 -6.27 4.78
CA LEU A 251 -10.68 -7.41 4.02
C LEU A 251 -11.36 -8.73 4.42
N VAL A 252 -11.38 -9.05 5.71
CA VAL A 252 -11.97 -10.30 6.22
C VAL A 252 -13.48 -10.37 5.96
N GLY A 253 -14.17 -9.24 6.07
CA GLY A 253 -15.60 -9.16 5.82
C GLY A 253 -15.99 -9.47 4.37
N THR A 254 -15.10 -9.23 3.38
CA THR A 254 -15.42 -9.47 1.96
C THR A 254 -15.80 -10.92 1.67
N ALA A 255 -15.11 -11.88 2.29
CA ALA A 255 -15.39 -13.31 2.12
C ALA A 255 -16.73 -13.75 2.73
N ALA A 256 -17.25 -13.01 3.71
CA ALA A 256 -18.51 -13.33 4.39
C ALA A 256 -19.76 -13.00 3.57
N VAL A 257 -19.65 -12.14 2.54
CA VAL A 257 -20.80 -11.66 1.75
C VAL A 257 -21.40 -12.77 0.87
N ASP A 258 -20.62 -13.79 0.53
CA ASP A 258 -21.03 -14.82 -0.43
C ASP A 258 -20.71 -16.25 -0.01
N SER A 259 -19.99 -16.46 1.10
CA SER A 259 -19.52 -17.79 1.56
C SER A 259 -18.74 -18.59 0.49
N THR A 260 -18.29 -17.93 -0.58
CA THR A 260 -17.53 -18.54 -1.67
C THR A 260 -16.03 -18.56 -1.38
N GLY A 261 -15.54 -17.76 -0.42
CA GLY A 261 -14.10 -17.63 -0.11
C GLY A 261 -13.37 -16.68 -1.06
N HIS A 262 -14.12 -15.75 -1.65
CA HIS A 262 -13.56 -14.73 -2.54
C HIS A 262 -13.24 -13.46 -1.74
N TYR A 263 -12.00 -13.00 -1.85
CA TYR A 263 -11.54 -11.75 -1.24
C TYR A 263 -11.41 -10.67 -2.30
N ASP A 264 -11.71 -9.42 -1.95
CA ASP A 264 -11.55 -8.30 -2.88
C ASP A 264 -10.12 -7.72 -2.80
N TRP A 265 -9.47 -7.62 -3.96
CA TRP A 265 -8.08 -7.19 -4.05
C TRP A 265 -7.88 -5.74 -3.58
N PHE A 266 -8.89 -4.88 -3.72
CA PHE A 266 -8.82 -3.47 -3.36
C PHE A 266 -8.65 -3.28 -1.84
N PHE A 267 -9.30 -4.12 -1.03
CA PHE A 267 -9.14 -4.08 0.42
C PHE A 267 -7.81 -4.68 0.88
N ALA A 268 -7.29 -5.67 0.17
CA ALA A 268 -5.93 -6.17 0.38
C ALA A 268 -4.88 -5.09 0.06
N LEU A 269 -5.06 -4.36 -1.05
CA LEU A 269 -4.22 -3.21 -1.37
C LEU A 269 -4.34 -2.13 -0.28
N ASN A 270 -5.55 -1.77 0.14
CA ASN A 270 -5.76 -0.78 1.22
C ASN A 270 -5.10 -1.21 2.53
N LEU A 271 -5.14 -2.49 2.89
CA LEU A 271 -4.44 -2.97 4.08
C LEU A 271 -2.92 -2.83 3.92
N ALA A 272 -2.37 -3.26 2.78
CA ALA A 272 -0.94 -3.17 2.51
C ALA A 272 -0.45 -1.71 2.41
N THR A 273 -1.25 -0.81 1.83
CA THR A 273 -0.96 0.62 1.77
C THR A 273 -1.21 1.28 3.11
N SER A 274 -2.19 0.88 3.93
CA SER A 274 -2.43 1.44 5.27
C SER A 274 -1.25 1.22 6.21
N HIS A 275 -0.58 0.06 6.07
CA HIS A 275 0.70 -0.22 6.72
C HIS A 275 1.81 0.71 6.22
N ALA A 276 1.79 1.07 4.93
CA ALA A 276 2.73 2.05 4.37
C ALA A 276 2.36 3.51 4.78
N PHE A 277 1.07 3.89 4.81
CA PHE A 277 0.45 5.18 5.15
C PHE A 277 -1.09 5.08 5.30
N ALA A 278 -1.68 5.75 6.31
CA ALA A 278 -3.10 5.73 6.70
C ALA A 278 -4.12 5.94 5.57
N SER A 279 -5.18 5.11 5.48
CA SER A 279 -6.32 5.37 4.58
C SER A 279 -7.63 4.73 5.02
N ALA A 280 -8.71 5.53 4.95
CA ALA A 280 -10.11 5.12 5.08
C ALA A 280 -10.88 5.55 3.83
N SER A 281 -11.35 4.60 3.03
CA SER A 281 -12.41 4.82 2.03
C SER A 281 -13.22 3.54 1.84
N THR A 282 -14.53 3.67 1.66
CA THR A 282 -15.41 2.54 1.29
C THR A 282 -16.46 3.06 0.31
N SER A 283 -16.41 2.62 -0.94
CA SER A 283 -17.49 2.86 -1.91
C SER A 283 -18.58 1.80 -1.72
N ARG A 284 -19.84 2.22 -1.84
CA ARG A 284 -20.98 1.38 -1.49
C ARG A 284 -21.69 0.90 -2.75
N ASN A 285 -21.38 -0.33 -3.12
CA ASN A 285 -22.43 -1.33 -3.40
C ASN A 285 -22.01 -2.79 -3.12
N CYS A 286 -20.88 -3.03 -2.45
CA CYS A 286 -20.58 -4.22 -1.63
C CYS A 286 -19.53 -3.89 -0.55
N GLY A 287 -19.75 -2.88 0.28
CA GLY A 287 -18.95 -2.76 1.50
C GLY A 287 -19.33 -3.91 2.44
N PRO A 288 -18.41 -4.83 2.80
CA PRO A 288 -18.75 -5.94 3.68
C PRO A 288 -19.20 -5.41 5.04
N GLU A 289 -20.10 -6.13 5.70
CA GLU A 289 -20.50 -5.76 7.05
C GLU A 289 -19.30 -5.86 7.98
N ILE A 290 -18.88 -4.72 8.54
CA ILE A 290 -17.72 -4.65 9.45
C ILE A 290 -18.14 -5.26 10.78
N LYS A 291 -17.90 -6.56 10.94
CA LYS A 291 -18.13 -7.29 12.18
C LYS A 291 -16.80 -7.72 12.76
N MET A 292 -16.26 -6.91 13.66
CA MET A 292 -15.02 -7.23 14.40
C MET A 292 -15.11 -8.58 15.10
N ASP A 293 -16.31 -8.96 15.54
CA ASP A 293 -16.60 -10.25 16.16
C ASP A 293 -16.26 -11.44 15.26
N GLN A 294 -16.31 -11.28 13.93
CA GLN A 294 -15.93 -12.37 13.03
C GLN A 294 -14.42 -12.64 13.00
N ILE A 295 -13.61 -11.65 13.38
CA ILE A 295 -12.17 -11.84 13.60
C ILE A 295 -11.95 -12.24 15.06
N ARG A 296 -12.51 -11.49 16.01
CA ARG A 296 -12.26 -11.69 17.45
C ARG A 296 -12.67 -13.08 17.95
N ASN A 297 -13.75 -13.64 17.42
CA ASN A 297 -14.26 -14.96 17.78
C ASN A 297 -13.71 -16.09 16.89
N TYR A 298 -12.82 -15.78 15.94
CA TYR A 298 -12.23 -16.80 15.08
C TYR A 298 -11.27 -17.69 15.88
N ASP A 299 -11.49 -19.01 15.81
CA ASP A 299 -10.66 -19.98 16.52
C ASP A 299 -9.39 -20.29 15.73
N LEU A 300 -8.25 -19.96 16.34
CA LEU A 300 -6.93 -20.24 15.78
C LEU A 300 -6.68 -21.74 15.60
N ASN A 301 -7.31 -22.60 16.40
CA ASN A 301 -7.09 -24.05 16.38
C ASN A 301 -5.59 -24.41 16.46
N GLY A 302 -4.85 -23.71 17.33
CA GLY A 302 -3.40 -23.88 17.51
C GLY A 302 -2.52 -23.32 16.39
N LYS A 303 -3.08 -22.61 15.39
CA LYS A 303 -2.31 -21.98 14.31
C LYS A 303 -1.71 -20.66 14.77
N ASP A 304 -0.47 -20.42 14.38
CA ASP A 304 0.32 -19.24 14.72
C ASP A 304 0.92 -18.57 13.47
N TRP A 305 1.81 -17.60 13.68
CA TRP A 305 2.49 -16.91 12.59
C TRP A 305 3.45 -17.79 11.79
N GLU A 306 3.98 -18.87 12.36
CA GLU A 306 4.80 -19.84 11.63
C GLU A 306 3.94 -20.61 10.64
N TRP A 307 2.74 -21.04 11.06
CA TRP A 307 1.77 -21.66 10.18
C TRP A 307 1.33 -20.73 9.03
N VAL A 308 1.02 -19.46 9.34
CA VAL A 308 0.64 -18.45 8.35
C VAL A 308 1.77 -18.24 7.33
N ALA A 309 3.01 -18.06 7.81
CA ALA A 309 4.18 -17.89 6.97
C ALA A 309 4.43 -19.10 6.07
N GLY A 310 4.33 -20.32 6.61
CA GLY A 310 4.45 -21.55 5.84
C GLY A 310 3.42 -21.64 4.71
N LYS A 311 2.19 -21.20 4.95
CA LYS A 311 1.16 -21.13 3.90
C LYS A 311 1.43 -20.04 2.86
N ALA A 312 2.01 -18.91 3.26
CA ALA A 312 2.36 -17.84 2.34
C ALA A 312 3.53 -18.22 1.42
N VAL A 313 4.54 -18.92 1.92
CA VAL A 313 5.76 -19.21 1.13
C VAL A 313 5.73 -20.57 0.42
N ASN A 314 5.04 -21.56 1.00
CA ASN A 314 4.98 -22.94 0.46
C ASN A 314 3.57 -23.41 0.10
N GLY A 315 2.55 -22.56 0.28
CA GLY A 315 1.17 -22.90 -0.05
C GLY A 315 0.84 -22.76 -1.54
N GLU A 316 -0.38 -23.16 -1.86
CA GLU A 316 -0.97 -23.07 -3.21
C GLU A 316 -0.89 -21.66 -3.82
N PHE A 317 -1.01 -20.63 -2.98
CA PHE A 317 -1.00 -19.23 -3.40
C PHE A 317 0.36 -18.54 -3.21
N SER A 318 1.46 -19.29 -3.12
CA SER A 318 2.80 -18.74 -2.87
C SER A 318 3.35 -17.86 -3.99
N SER A 319 2.88 -18.01 -5.22
CA SER A 319 3.19 -17.11 -6.35
C SER A 319 2.26 -15.89 -6.41
N ASN A 320 1.17 -15.86 -5.63
CA ASN A 320 0.25 -14.73 -5.65
C ASN A 320 0.76 -13.56 -4.81
N VAL A 321 1.34 -12.55 -5.47
CA VAL A 321 1.94 -11.39 -4.81
C VAL A 321 1.02 -10.66 -3.82
N TYR A 322 -0.27 -10.52 -4.15
CA TYR A 322 -1.21 -9.85 -3.24
C TYR A 322 -1.53 -10.70 -2.02
N PHE A 323 -1.61 -12.03 -2.17
CA PHE A 323 -1.83 -12.95 -1.06
C PHE A 323 -0.64 -12.92 -0.07
N VAL A 324 0.58 -13.01 -0.60
CA VAL A 324 1.81 -12.97 0.19
C VAL A 324 2.02 -11.59 0.83
N LYS A 325 1.71 -10.49 0.13
CA LYS A 325 1.77 -9.13 0.72
C LYS A 325 0.73 -8.93 1.82
N THR A 326 -0.48 -9.47 1.65
CA THR A 326 -1.57 -9.34 2.63
C THR A 326 -1.23 -10.03 3.95
N THR A 327 -0.74 -11.28 3.87
CA THR A 327 -0.29 -12.05 5.04
C THR A 327 0.86 -11.35 5.77
N ARG A 328 1.84 -10.84 5.02
CA ARG A 328 2.92 -10.01 5.57
C ARG A 328 2.37 -8.76 6.25
N ALA A 329 1.49 -7.99 5.60
CA ALA A 329 0.95 -6.75 6.15
C ALA A 329 0.25 -6.98 7.50
N LEU A 330 -0.54 -8.05 7.64
CA LEU A 330 -1.16 -8.42 8.91
C LEU A 330 -0.12 -8.73 10.01
N LYS A 331 0.97 -9.44 9.66
CA LYS A 331 2.06 -9.76 10.60
C LYS A 331 2.81 -8.51 11.08
N GLU A 332 3.05 -7.57 10.18
CA GLU A 332 3.74 -6.32 10.51
C GLU A 332 2.86 -5.40 11.36
N LEU A 333 1.55 -5.33 11.09
CA LEU A 333 0.58 -4.63 11.94
C LEU A 333 0.54 -5.21 13.36
N ALA A 334 0.52 -6.54 13.48
CA ALA A 334 0.61 -7.23 14.77
C ALA A 334 1.89 -6.86 15.54
N SER A 335 3.00 -6.72 14.83
CA SER A 335 4.31 -6.36 15.42
C SER A 335 4.37 -4.89 15.81
N THR A 336 3.77 -4.00 15.01
CA THR A 336 3.78 -2.54 15.21
C THR A 336 2.93 -2.13 16.42
N TRP A 337 1.74 -2.71 16.57
CA TRP A 337 0.77 -2.31 17.60
C TRP A 337 0.73 -3.22 18.82
N GLY A 338 1.41 -4.37 18.73
CA GLY A 338 1.13 -5.51 19.59
C GLY A 338 -0.22 -6.16 19.24
N ASP A 339 -0.33 -7.45 19.52
CA ASP A 339 -1.50 -8.27 19.16
C ASP A 339 -1.99 -9.08 20.36
N SER A 340 -2.24 -8.40 21.48
CA SER A 340 -2.57 -9.02 22.77
C SER A 340 -3.86 -9.85 22.75
N ASP A 341 -4.82 -9.48 21.91
CA ASP A 341 -6.07 -10.23 21.66
C ASP A 341 -5.98 -11.14 20.43
N SER A 342 -4.79 -11.21 19.81
CA SER A 342 -4.48 -11.94 18.59
C SER A 342 -5.38 -11.56 17.42
N PHE A 343 -5.87 -10.31 17.37
CA PHE A 343 -6.76 -9.82 16.33
C PHE A 343 -6.16 -9.99 14.93
N PHE A 344 -4.94 -9.51 14.72
CA PHE A 344 -4.30 -9.58 13.40
C PHE A 344 -3.91 -11.01 13.04
N LEU A 345 -3.47 -11.82 14.00
CA LEU A 345 -3.24 -13.24 13.79
C LEU A 345 -4.52 -13.98 13.39
N LYS A 346 -5.65 -13.74 14.08
CA LYS A 346 -6.95 -14.33 13.74
C LYS A 346 -7.40 -13.92 12.35
N ALA A 347 -7.22 -12.64 11.98
CA ALA A 347 -7.51 -12.15 10.63
C ALA A 347 -6.65 -12.86 9.58
N ALA A 348 -5.36 -13.04 9.85
CA ALA A 348 -4.43 -13.71 8.94
C ALA A 348 -4.74 -15.20 8.79
N VAL A 349 -4.97 -15.92 9.88
CA VAL A 349 -5.32 -17.35 9.86
C VAL A 349 -6.63 -17.55 9.10
N ARG A 350 -7.63 -16.70 9.34
CA ARG A 350 -8.89 -16.76 8.61
C ARG A 350 -8.70 -16.50 7.12
N PHE A 351 -8.00 -15.43 6.75
CA PHE A 351 -7.68 -15.09 5.37
C PHE A 351 -7.01 -16.25 4.64
N VAL A 352 -5.92 -16.79 5.21
CA VAL A 352 -5.16 -17.89 4.63
C VAL A 352 -5.99 -19.19 4.51
N THR A 353 -6.92 -19.41 5.44
CA THR A 353 -7.77 -20.62 5.44
C THR A 353 -8.90 -20.53 4.42
N GLU A 354 -9.50 -19.35 4.26
CA GLU A 354 -10.71 -19.17 3.44
C GLU A 354 -10.43 -18.68 2.02
N PHE A 355 -9.23 -18.16 1.74
CA PHE A 355 -8.88 -17.60 0.44
C PHE A 355 -8.91 -18.64 -0.68
N LYS A 356 -9.66 -18.35 -1.74
CA LYS A 356 -9.67 -19.17 -2.98
C LYS A 356 -9.24 -18.41 -4.22
N ARG A 357 -9.67 -17.15 -4.36
CA ARG A 357 -9.31 -16.25 -5.46
C ARG A 357 -9.66 -14.81 -5.12
N TRP A 358 -9.05 -13.90 -5.88
CA TRP A 358 -9.38 -12.47 -5.85
C TRP A 358 -10.68 -12.15 -6.61
N ARG A 359 -11.37 -11.12 -6.15
CA ARG A 359 -12.46 -10.40 -6.83
C ARG A 359 -12.04 -8.97 -7.11
N GLY A 360 -12.69 -8.39 -8.12
CA GLY A 360 -12.40 -7.06 -8.65
C GLY A 360 -11.42 -7.15 -9.81
N ASN A 361 -11.61 -6.30 -10.82
CA ASN A 361 -10.64 -6.13 -11.90
C ASN A 361 -9.65 -5.04 -11.47
N PHE A 362 -8.35 -5.30 -11.61
CA PHE A 362 -7.37 -4.23 -11.65
C PHE A 362 -7.46 -3.64 -13.07
N VAL A 363 -8.04 -2.46 -13.22
CA VAL A 363 -7.87 -1.70 -14.46
C VAL A 363 -6.42 -1.24 -14.43
N GLY A 364 -5.56 -1.86 -15.26
CA GLY A 364 -4.21 -1.37 -15.48
C GLY A 364 -4.34 0.10 -15.81
N TYR A 365 -3.67 1.00 -15.07
CA TYR A 365 -3.69 2.39 -15.47
C TYR A 365 -3.13 2.45 -16.90
N GLU A 366 -4.00 2.75 -17.86
CA GLU A 366 -3.56 3.45 -19.06
C GLU A 366 -3.15 4.85 -18.57
N LEU A 367 -1.92 4.96 -18.08
CA LEU A 367 -1.24 6.25 -17.99
C LEU A 367 -0.64 6.57 -19.35
#